data_AF-A0AAN0MIH4-F1
#
_entry.id   AF-A0AAN0MIH4-F1
#
_cell.length_a   1.000
_cell.length_b   1.000
_cell.length_c   1.000
_cell.angle_alpha   90.00
_cell.angle_beta   90.00
_cell.angle_gamma   90.00
#
_symmetry.space_group_name_H-M   'P 1'
#
loop_
_entity.id
_entity.type
_entity.pdbx_description
1 polymer ?
#
loop_
_entity_poly.entity_id
_entity_poly.type
_entity_poly.pdbx_seq_one_letter_code
_entity_poly.pdbx_strand_id
1 'polypeptide(L)' 'MNDFLLIPALALTTLFAAILVGLWSKRKTDEKLDDPDALKSSLAKDGPGPQPFR' A
#
# COMPACT_ATOMS: atom_id res chain seq x y z
N MET A 1 -25.66 -30.89 1.14
CA MET A 1 -24.69 -30.84 0.03
C MET A 1 -24.60 -29.41 -0.52
N ASN A 2 -24.32 -28.42 0.33
CA ASN A 2 -24.22 -27.01 -0.07
C ASN A 2 -22.92 -26.34 0.42
N ASP A 3 -22.17 -27.00 1.31
CA ASP A 3 -20.98 -26.41 1.95
C ASP A 3 -19.76 -26.36 1.02
N PHE A 4 -19.79 -27.13 -0.07
CA PHE A 4 -18.73 -27.14 -1.07
C PHE A 4 -18.54 -25.78 -1.76
N LEU A 5 -19.60 -24.96 -1.86
CA LEU A 5 -19.53 -23.62 -2.45
C LEU A 5 -19.17 -22.53 -1.43
N LEU A 6 -19.30 -22.78 -0.13
CA LEU A 6 -19.01 -21.78 0.91
C LEU A 6 -17.53 -21.44 0.96
N ILE A 7 -16.66 -22.45 0.87
CA ILE A 7 -15.20 -22.28 0.91
C ILE A 7 -14.69 -21.42 -0.26
N PRO A 8 -14.98 -21.75 -1.54
CA PRO A 8 -14.52 -20.92 -2.65
C PRO A 8 -15.19 -19.54 -2.67
N ALA A 9 -16.47 -19.42 -2.29
CA ALA A 9 -17.14 -18.13 -2.22
C ALA A 9 -16.52 -17.21 -1.16
N LEU A 10 -16.19 -17.75 0.02
CA LEU A 10 -15.51 -17.00 1.07
C LEU A 10 -14.10 -16.59 0.65
N ALA A 11 -13.35 -17.48 -0.01
CA ALA A 11 -12.01 -17.19 -0.52
C ALA A 11 -12.03 -16.05 -1.54
N LEU A 12 -12.96 -16.09 -2.50
CA LEU A 12 -13.11 -15.04 -3.51
C LEU A 12 -13.50 -13.70 -2.88
N THR A 13 -14.43 -13.71 -1.93
CA THR A 13 -14.86 -12.50 -1.22
C THR A 13 -13.72 -11.89 -0.42
N THR A 14 -12.94 -12.72 0.27
CA THR A 14 -11.78 -12.29 1.06
C THR A 14 -10.69 -11.71 0.17
N LEU A 15 -10.39 -12.37 -0.96
CA LEU A 15 -9.43 -11.87 -1.93
C LEU A 15 -9.86 -10.52 -2.50
N PHE A 16 -11.14 -10.37 -2.84
CA PHE A 16 -11.70 -9.11 -3.34
C PHE A 16 -11.59 -7.98 -2.31
N ALA A 17 -11.93 -8.26 -1.04
CA ALA A 17 -11.77 -7.30 0.04
C ALA A 17 -10.30 -6.87 0.22
N ALA A 18 -9.35 -7.81 0.16
CA ALA A 18 -7.92 -7.51 0.25
C ALA A 18 -7.45 -6.61 -0.90
N ILE A 19 -7.93 -6.83 -2.13
CA ILE A 19 -7.61 -6.00 -3.29
C ILE A 19 -8.12 -4.56 -3.08
N LEU A 20 -9.36 -4.39 -2.61
CA LEU A 20 -9.93 -3.05 -2.34
C LEU A 20 -9.13 -2.30 -1.28
N VAL A 21 -8.75 -2.98 -0.20
CA VAL A 21 -7.91 -2.39 0.87
C VAL A 21 -6.53 -2.01 0.32
N GLY A 22 -5.91 -2.88 -0.49
CA GLY A 22 -4.64 -2.59 -1.14
C GLY A 22 -4.73 -1.36 -2.06
N LEU A 23 -5.80 -1.25 -2.85
CA LEU A 23 -6.01 -0.12 -3.74
C LEU A 23 -6.24 1.19 -2.98
N TRP A 24 -7.02 1.16 -1.90
CA TRP A 24 -7.23 2.33 -1.05
C TRP A 24 -5.95 2.76 -0.34
N SER A 25 -5.17 1.81 0.18
CA SER A 25 -3.87 2.06 0.79
C SER A 25 -2.88 2.66 -0.22
N LYS A 26 -2.88 2.16 -1.45
CA LYS A 26 -2.08 2.72 -2.55
C LYS A 26 -2.47 4.17 -2.84
N ARG A 27 -3.76 4.46 -3.04
CA ARG A 27 -4.24 5.83 -3.29
C ARG A 27 -3.84 6.80 -2.18
N LYS A 28 -3.94 6.37 -0.92
CA LYS A 28 -3.51 7.17 0.24
C LYS A 28 -1.99 7.38 0.28
N THR A 29 -1.21 6.44 -0.25
CA THR A 29 0.25 6.53 -0.33
C THR A 29 0.66 7.47 -1.47
N ASP A 30 0.01 7.36 -2.63
CA ASP A 30 0.22 8.25 -3.77
C ASP A 30 -0.13 9.71 -3.40
N GLU A 31 -1.24 9.93 -2.70
CA GLU A 31 -1.64 11.26 -2.19
C GLU A 31 -0.60 11.87 -1.23
N LYS A 32 0.07 11.05 -0.42
CA LYS A 32 1.18 11.49 0.46
C LYS A 32 2.49 11.72 -0.29
N LEU A 33 2.65 11.13 -1.47
CA LEU A 33 3.82 11.31 -2.33
C LEU A 33 3.74 12.64 -3.09
N ASP A 34 2.53 13.01 -3.51
CA ASP A 34 2.25 14.25 -4.25
C ASP A 34 2.02 15.47 -3.34
N ASP A 35 1.88 15.27 -2.02
CA ASP A 35 1.73 16.35 -1.05
C ASP A 35 3.08 17.06 -0.77
N PRO A 36 3.24 18.35 -1.16
CA PRO A 36 4.48 19.09 -0.99
C PRO A 36 4.81 19.39 0.49
N ASP A 37 3.83 19.32 1.39
CA ASP A 37 3.98 19.55 2.82
C ASP A 37 4.05 18.23 3.63
N ALA A 38 4.03 17.07 2.96
CA ALA A 38 4.13 15.80 3.63
C ALA A 38 5.46 15.68 4.41
N LEU A 39 5.35 15.33 5.70
CA LEU A 39 6.48 14.96 6.55
C LEU A 39 7.28 13.85 5.87
N LYS A 40 8.42 14.22 5.27
CA LYS A 40 9.31 13.29 4.57
C LYS A 40 9.60 12.09 5.47
N SER A 41 9.39 10.90 4.93
CA SER A 41 9.64 9.64 5.63
C SER A 41 11.07 9.61 6.19
N SER A 42 11.23 9.15 7.43
CA SER A 42 12.56 8.92 8.04
C SER A 42 13.45 8.04 7.17
N LEU A 43 12.87 7.11 6.39
CA LEU A 43 13.61 6.24 5.49
C LEU A 43 14.27 6.99 4.31
N ALA A 44 13.66 8.10 3.85
CA ALA A 44 14.25 8.97 2.84
C ALA A 44 15.37 9.87 3.42
N LYS A 45 15.46 9.96 4.76
CA LYS A 45 16.52 10.68 5.47
C LYS A 45 17.80 9.84 5.62
N ASP A 46 17.69 8.52 5.53
CA ASP A 46 18.77 7.55 5.78
C ASP A 46 19.61 7.21 4.53
N GLY A 47 19.25 7.74 3.35
CA GLY A 47 20.13 7.68 2.18
C GLY A 47 21.38 8.53 2.41
N PRO A 48 22.58 8.13 1.95
CA PRO A 48 23.74 9.01 1.98
C PRO A 48 23.36 10.30 1.26
N GLY A 49 23.34 11.42 2.00
CA GLY A 49 23.06 12.73 1.43
C GLY A 49 23.99 13.02 0.25
N PRO A 50 23.67 14.00 -0.60
CA PRO A 50 24.52 14.34 -1.74
C PRO A 50 25.93 14.61 -1.21
N GLN A 51 26.86 13.68 -1.48
CA GLN A 51 28.26 13.89 -1.13
C GLN A 51 28.74 14.99 -2.05
N PRO A 52 29.17 16.16 -1.54
CA PRO A 52 29.83 17.12 -2.39
C PRO A 52 31.13 16.46 -2.86
N PHE A 53 31.17 16.11 -4.15
CA PHE A 53 32.41 15.70 -4.81
C PHE A 53 33.43 16.82 -4.56
N ARG A 54 34.51 16.49 -3.84
CA ARG A 54 35.65 17.36 -3.62
C ARG A 54 36.81 16.89 -4.47
#